data_AF-A0A1M6DAN8-F1
#
_entry.id   AF-A0A1M6DAN8-F1
#
_cell.length_a   1.000
_cell.length_b   1.000
_cell.length_c   1.000
_cell.angle_alpha   90.00
_cell.angle_beta   90.00
_cell.angle_gamma   90.00
#
_symmetry.space_group_name_H-M   'P 1'
#
loop_
_entity.id
_entity.type
_entity.pdbx_description
1 polymer ?
#
loop_
_entity_poly.entity_id
_entity_poly.type
_entity_poly.pdbx_seq_one_letter_code
_entity_poly.pdbx_strand_id
1 'polypeptide(L)'
;MINSIMMPKYTDRNKLAIYILLAVITAFGLLYTFIPGSFPSKYEKDIIALTDGWSITYNGESKNDISLSEADIPVADTGDTFILVHSLSDYRIKSACLQIKAVHATFQVYLDDELIYDFASNLYKEHRMLPMGYVYVPLPDTYPGKTLTIYYTAGQDTAFSGFDTIYLGLRKDFLSKRSDEMRLQFYIGIFLCSLGITFCAITPYLIFNKTDYKRVFLGSLISFVLGVYILATANIFNYFTSRMIVNTILEYASFYLVPAVLCAYVAVIFPQKFLRKVFKYMAIVDIAAYAYCIITHFAHIALFSTHTMLFHVLIFIQAPLALACAIYLLYTNRNKKRNDPDVVSFQILLIGLSIFLICGLVEIGFYNFMKFGSARGEASLSLSLLTCGSLVFVLFIFIGYFEYQIYSIESANRQKFLMGLAYYDPLTGLSNRARCQEEMITADNDNKDFVIISIDLDNLKQVNDVYGHDSGDNYLKLFAGLLGSSFRSSDITGRMGGDEFIVILYNQNAADADARIMELQEKFSKAHFGLPGPTYGFSYGIASSTEFPGHSAEKIYTIADIRMYEMKRKRHEDSGV
;
A
#
# COMPACT_ATOMS: atom_id res chain seq x y z
N MET A 1 1.34 -25.45 -27.48
CA MET A 1 0.66 -24.99 -26.24
C MET A 1 1.39 -25.37 -24.94
N ILE A 2 2.14 -26.47 -24.83
CA ILE A 2 2.90 -26.78 -23.60
C ILE A 2 4.03 -25.77 -23.31
N ASN A 3 4.70 -25.25 -24.35
CA ASN A 3 5.74 -24.22 -24.17
C ASN A 3 5.23 -22.88 -23.62
N SER A 4 3.91 -22.62 -23.61
CA SER A 4 3.31 -21.46 -22.94
C SER A 4 2.87 -21.75 -21.49
N ILE A 5 3.01 -22.99 -21.02
CA ILE A 5 2.73 -23.43 -19.64
C ILE A 5 4.04 -23.49 -18.82
N MET A 6 5.20 -23.40 -19.49
CA MET A 6 6.49 -23.18 -18.83
C MET A 6 6.42 -21.87 -18.04
N MET A 7 6.73 -21.97 -16.74
CA MET A 7 6.66 -20.88 -15.76
C MET A 7 7.14 -19.54 -16.34
N PRO A 8 6.53 -18.39 -15.97
CA PRO A 8 7.26 -17.14 -16.08
C PRO A 8 8.58 -17.36 -15.35
N LYS A 9 9.67 -17.21 -16.11
CA LYS A 9 11.04 -17.41 -15.65
C LYS A 9 11.18 -16.82 -14.24
N TYR A 10 11.57 -17.67 -13.29
CA TYR A 10 11.84 -17.33 -11.88
C TYR A 10 12.71 -16.05 -11.72
N THR A 11 13.42 -15.68 -12.78
CA THR A 11 14.23 -14.49 -12.96
C THR A 11 13.47 -13.15 -12.94
N ASP A 12 12.20 -13.06 -13.34
CA ASP A 12 11.48 -11.77 -13.34
C ASP A 12 10.95 -11.39 -11.94
N ARG A 13 10.66 -12.38 -11.09
CA ARG A 13 10.28 -12.17 -9.68
C ARG A 13 11.43 -11.61 -8.86
N ASN A 14 12.62 -12.17 -9.04
CA ASN A 14 13.81 -11.65 -8.38
C ASN A 14 14.10 -10.23 -8.84
N LYS A 15 13.93 -9.92 -10.13
CA LYS A 15 14.14 -8.55 -10.62
C LYS A 15 13.20 -7.54 -9.99
N LEU A 16 11.88 -7.80 -9.93
CA LEU A 16 10.93 -6.86 -9.34
C LEU A 16 11.15 -6.68 -7.82
N ALA A 17 11.35 -7.78 -7.09
CA ALA A 17 11.66 -7.72 -5.66
C ALA A 17 13.01 -7.02 -5.40
N ILE A 18 14.01 -7.25 -6.26
CA ILE A 18 15.32 -6.56 -6.21
C ILE A 18 15.16 -5.08 -6.57
N TYR A 19 14.32 -4.70 -7.54
CA TYR A 19 14.08 -3.28 -7.86
C TYR A 19 13.32 -2.56 -6.74
N ILE A 20 12.37 -3.23 -6.09
CA ILE A 20 11.66 -2.67 -4.93
C ILE A 20 12.59 -2.58 -3.72
N LEU A 21 13.36 -3.63 -3.44
CA LEU A 21 14.36 -3.64 -2.37
C LEU A 21 15.44 -2.59 -2.64
N LEU A 22 15.91 -2.45 -3.88
CA LEU A 22 16.82 -1.39 -4.28
C LEU A 22 16.17 -0.02 -4.16
N ALA A 23 14.90 0.17 -4.52
CA ALA A 23 14.20 1.44 -4.36
C ALA A 23 14.02 1.80 -2.88
N VAL A 24 13.69 0.82 -2.04
CA VAL A 24 13.56 0.98 -0.58
C VAL A 24 14.93 1.22 0.06
N ILE A 25 15.98 0.47 -0.30
CA ILE A 25 17.37 0.66 0.17
C ILE A 25 17.91 2.00 -0.33
N THR A 26 17.57 2.44 -1.54
CA THR A 26 17.96 3.75 -2.07
C THR A 26 17.22 4.86 -1.31
N ALA A 27 15.93 4.68 -1.04
CA ALA A 27 15.17 5.59 -0.17
C ALA A 27 15.70 5.62 1.27
N PHE A 28 16.19 4.48 1.80
CA PHE A 28 16.79 4.37 3.13
C PHE A 28 18.24 4.91 3.19
N GLY A 29 19.03 4.69 2.16
CA GLY A 29 20.37 5.27 2.00
C GLY A 29 20.30 6.79 1.85
N LEU A 30 19.24 7.29 1.23
CA LEU A 30 18.88 8.71 1.24
C LEU A 30 18.49 9.17 2.65
N LEU A 31 17.71 8.39 3.43
CA LEU A 31 17.39 8.69 4.84
C LEU A 31 18.60 8.92 5.75
N TYR A 32 19.75 8.26 5.50
CA TYR A 32 21.00 8.52 6.23
C TYR A 32 21.56 9.94 5.98
N THR A 33 21.32 10.52 4.81
CA THR A 33 21.71 11.92 4.51
C THR A 33 20.78 12.96 5.18
N PHE A 34 19.71 12.51 5.83
CA PHE A 34 18.62 13.35 6.35
C PHE A 34 18.60 13.47 7.88
N ILE A 35 19.57 12.87 8.58
CA ILE A 35 19.76 13.08 10.01
C ILE A 35 20.25 14.53 10.22
N PRO A 36 19.64 15.30 11.15
CA PRO A 36 20.12 16.64 11.49
C PRO A 36 21.61 16.61 11.85
N GLY A 37 22.41 17.46 11.20
CA GLY A 37 23.86 17.54 11.41
C GLY A 37 24.73 16.72 10.44
N SER A 38 24.15 15.83 9.61
CA SER A 38 24.93 15.10 8.60
C SER A 38 25.44 15.99 7.46
N PHE A 39 24.74 17.10 7.18
CA PHE A 39 25.17 18.16 6.26
C PHE A 39 24.71 19.51 6.82
N PRO A 40 25.46 20.12 7.76
CA PRO A 40 25.06 21.40 8.35
C PRO A 40 25.19 22.51 7.30
N SER A 41 24.16 23.35 7.22
CA SER A 41 24.21 24.56 6.40
C SER A 41 25.25 25.53 6.98
N LYS A 42 25.97 26.23 6.10
CA LYS A 42 26.86 27.33 6.53
C LYS A 42 26.00 28.58 6.81
N TYR A 43 26.18 29.15 8.00
CA TYR A 43 25.57 30.42 8.38
C TYR A 43 26.49 31.59 8.00
N GLU A 44 25.92 32.72 7.57
CA GLU A 44 26.72 33.90 7.26
C GLU A 44 27.09 34.70 8.51
N LYS A 45 26.20 34.70 9.51
CA LYS A 45 26.48 35.19 10.86
C LYS A 45 25.99 34.19 11.90
N ASP A 46 26.58 34.25 13.09
CA ASP A 46 26.12 33.44 14.21
C ASP A 46 24.67 33.82 14.57
N ILE A 47 23.80 32.81 14.61
CA ILE A 47 22.45 32.92 15.15
C ILE A 47 22.58 33.01 16.67
N ILE A 48 22.12 34.11 17.25
CA ILE A 48 22.22 34.35 18.70
C ILE A 48 20.93 33.89 19.36
N ALA A 49 21.04 32.95 20.30
CA ALA A 49 19.94 32.56 21.16
C ALA A 49 19.80 33.59 22.29
N LEU A 50 18.66 34.28 22.37
CA LEU A 50 18.32 35.14 23.51
C LEU A 50 17.70 34.26 24.59
N THR A 51 18.52 33.41 25.20
CA THR A 51 18.04 32.40 26.15
C THR A 51 17.72 33.00 27.52
N ASP A 52 18.63 33.83 28.02
CA ASP A 52 18.62 34.36 29.40
C ASP A 52 18.50 35.88 29.44
N GLY A 53 18.32 36.45 30.63
CA GLY A 53 18.19 37.90 30.84
C GLY A 53 16.80 38.46 30.53
N TRP A 54 15.78 37.61 30.48
CA TRP A 54 14.40 38.05 30.27
C TRP A 54 13.74 38.49 31.56
N SER A 55 12.89 39.50 31.47
CA SER A 55 11.88 39.81 32.48
C SER A 55 10.50 39.48 31.92
N ILE A 56 9.73 38.67 32.65
CA ILE A 56 8.38 38.26 32.26
C ILE A 56 7.39 38.81 33.28
N THR A 57 6.44 39.61 32.84
CA THR A 57 5.33 40.09 33.66
C THR A 57 4.03 39.40 33.25
N TYR A 58 3.33 38.83 34.22
CA TYR A 58 2.02 38.20 34.05
C TYR A 58 1.15 38.48 35.30
N ASN A 59 -0.11 38.87 35.10
CA ASN A 59 -1.03 39.24 36.20
C ASN A 59 -0.46 40.25 37.23
N GLY A 60 0.40 41.16 36.78
CA GLY A 60 1.04 42.16 37.63
C GLY A 60 2.26 41.67 38.42
N GLU A 61 2.56 40.37 38.37
CA GLU A 61 3.79 39.81 38.94
C GLU A 61 4.90 39.79 37.89
N SER A 62 6.10 40.28 38.23
CA SER A 62 7.26 40.27 37.34
C SER A 62 8.35 39.34 37.87
N LYS A 63 8.79 38.40 37.03
CA LYS A 63 9.97 37.57 37.25
C LYS A 63 11.09 38.09 36.35
N ASN A 64 12.22 38.47 36.94
CA ASN A 64 13.35 39.07 36.22
C ASN A 64 14.53 38.10 36.15
N ASP A 65 15.39 38.29 35.14
CA ASP A 65 16.60 37.50 34.90
C ASP A 65 16.35 36.00 34.81
N ILE A 66 15.37 35.62 34.00
CA ILE A 66 14.98 34.23 33.79
C ILE A 66 15.33 33.74 32.38
N SER A 67 15.56 32.44 32.30
CA SER A 67 15.69 31.73 31.04
C SER A 67 14.30 31.52 30.43
N LEU A 68 14.08 32.02 29.22
CA LEU A 68 12.74 32.05 28.61
C LEU A 68 12.14 30.65 28.43
N SER A 69 12.97 29.66 28.07
CA SER A 69 12.58 28.27 27.87
C SER A 69 12.41 27.46 29.16
N GLU A 70 12.87 27.99 30.30
CA GLU A 70 12.71 27.37 31.62
C GLU A 70 11.74 28.14 32.52
N ALA A 71 11.13 29.20 31.98
CA ALA A 71 10.20 30.03 32.70
C ALA A 71 8.95 29.22 33.09
N ASP A 72 8.76 29.07 34.40
CA ASP A 72 7.54 28.48 34.96
C ASP A 72 6.39 29.48 34.84
N ILE A 73 5.58 29.27 33.81
CA ILE A 73 4.37 30.05 33.52
C ILE A 73 3.15 29.13 33.52
N PRO A 74 1.99 29.62 33.96
CA PRO A 74 0.76 28.85 33.88
C PRO A 74 0.38 28.59 32.41
N VAL A 75 -0.49 27.61 32.21
CA VAL A 75 -1.18 27.42 30.94
C VAL A 75 -1.97 28.68 30.62
N ALA A 76 -1.72 29.27 29.45
CA ALA A 76 -2.33 30.53 29.04
C ALA A 76 -3.72 30.30 28.44
N ASP A 77 -4.71 31.04 28.94
CA ASP A 77 -6.08 31.04 28.45
C ASP A 77 -6.42 32.29 27.64
N THR A 78 -7.59 32.32 26.99
CA THR A 78 -7.94 33.42 26.09
C THR A 78 -7.86 34.78 26.80
N GLY A 79 -7.06 35.69 26.25
CA GLY A 79 -6.90 37.05 26.79
C GLY A 79 -5.74 37.23 27.77
N ASP A 80 -5.16 36.14 28.28
CA ASP A 80 -3.94 36.20 29.08
C ASP A 80 -2.82 36.87 28.28
N THR A 81 -2.22 37.90 28.87
CA THR A 81 -1.16 38.70 28.23
C THR A 81 0.10 38.66 29.07
N PHE A 82 1.19 38.24 28.44
CA PHE A 82 2.53 38.18 29.00
C PHE A 82 3.37 39.31 28.41
N ILE A 83 4.07 40.05 29.26
CA ILE A 83 4.98 41.12 28.83
C ILE A 83 6.40 40.59 28.98
N LEU A 84 7.09 40.38 27.85
CA LEU A 84 8.46 39.88 27.80
C LEU A 84 9.40 41.05 27.51
N VAL A 85 10.38 41.29 28.38
CA VAL A 85 11.33 42.40 28.26
C VAL A 85 12.76 41.88 28.22
N HIS A 86 13.58 42.39 27.28
CA HIS A 86 14.99 42.03 27.12
C HIS A 86 15.84 43.21 26.64
N SER A 87 17.12 43.27 27.04
CA SER A 87 18.06 44.31 26.61
C SER A 87 18.91 43.86 25.42
N LEU A 88 18.91 44.63 24.33
CA LEU A 88 19.69 44.34 23.12
C LEU A 88 21.06 45.07 23.08
N SER A 89 21.65 45.37 24.25
CA SER A 89 22.87 46.19 24.36
C SER A 89 24.12 45.60 23.73
N ASP A 90 24.23 44.27 23.67
CA ASP A 90 25.50 43.59 23.40
C ASP A 90 25.65 43.11 21.95
N TYR A 91 24.67 43.40 21.08
CA TYR A 91 24.56 42.79 19.76
C TYR A 91 24.61 43.84 18.64
N ARG A 92 25.41 43.57 17.59
CA ARG A 92 25.54 44.47 16.43
C ARG A 92 25.48 43.71 15.10
N ILE A 93 24.28 43.31 14.71
CA ILE A 93 24.00 42.64 13.44
C ILE A 93 23.27 43.63 12.52
N LYS A 94 23.92 44.07 11.44
CA LYS A 94 23.23 44.84 10.39
C LYS A 94 22.05 44.07 9.81
N SER A 95 20.90 44.72 9.63
CA SER A 95 19.66 44.11 9.13
C SER A 95 19.20 42.92 9.97
N ALA A 96 19.29 43.05 11.28
CA ALA A 96 18.88 42.01 12.22
C ALA A 96 17.37 41.74 12.16
N CYS A 97 17.01 40.52 12.55
CA CYS A 97 15.65 40.05 12.68
C CYS A 97 15.54 39.22 13.97
N LEU A 98 14.38 39.28 14.61
CA LEU A 98 14.00 38.32 15.65
C LEU A 98 13.23 37.16 15.02
N GLN A 99 13.47 35.95 15.50
CA GLN A 99 12.63 34.78 15.24
C GLN A 99 11.82 34.48 16.49
N ILE A 100 10.49 34.61 16.40
CA ILE A 100 9.55 34.37 17.50
C ILE A 100 8.57 33.28 17.06
N LYS A 101 8.36 32.26 17.91
CA LYS A 101 7.37 31.21 17.65
C LYS A 101 5.98 31.67 18.12
N ALA A 102 5.01 31.67 17.21
CA ALA A 102 3.60 31.90 17.50
C ALA A 102 2.88 30.57 17.74
N VAL A 103 2.31 30.40 18.93
CA VAL A 103 1.50 29.23 19.31
C VAL A 103 0.15 29.71 19.81
N HIS A 104 -0.85 29.72 18.92
CA HIS A 104 -2.21 30.19 19.23
C HIS A 104 -2.28 31.57 19.88
N ALA A 105 -1.36 32.45 19.52
CA ALA A 105 -1.19 33.74 20.17
C ALA A 105 -0.95 34.85 19.14
N THR A 106 -1.27 36.06 19.56
CA THR A 106 -0.94 37.32 18.87
C THR A 106 0.13 38.03 19.69
N PHE A 107 0.96 38.84 19.03
CA PHE A 107 1.92 39.64 19.78
C PHE A 107 2.27 40.94 19.09
N GLN A 108 2.64 41.93 19.91
CA GLN A 108 3.14 43.22 19.48
C GLN A 108 4.55 43.42 20.01
N VAL A 109 5.46 43.87 19.14
CA VAL A 109 6.87 44.07 19.46
C VAL A 109 7.19 45.55 19.47
N TYR A 110 7.74 46.02 20.58
CA TYR A 110 8.14 47.39 20.83
C TYR A 110 9.65 47.47 21.07
N LEU A 111 10.23 48.61 20.71
CA LEU A 111 11.64 48.92 20.88
C LEU A 111 11.78 50.33 21.48
N ASP A 112 12.16 50.44 22.75
CA ASP A 112 12.09 51.69 23.54
C ASP A 112 10.72 52.41 23.36
N ASP A 113 9.63 51.67 23.57
CA ASP A 113 8.23 52.14 23.44
C ASP A 113 7.71 52.42 22.02
N GLU A 114 8.54 52.28 20.98
CA GLU A 114 8.08 52.37 19.58
C GLU A 114 7.59 51.01 19.07
N LEU A 115 6.33 50.93 18.61
CA LEU A 115 5.80 49.71 17.99
C LEU A 115 6.51 49.45 16.65
N ILE A 116 7.26 48.35 16.57
CA ILE A 116 7.97 47.97 15.34
C ILE A 116 7.29 46.83 14.57
N TYR A 117 6.44 46.04 15.23
CA TYR A 117 5.75 44.92 14.59
C TYR A 117 4.46 44.51 15.31
N ASP A 118 3.43 44.17 14.54
CA ASP A 118 2.15 43.67 15.03
C ASP A 118 1.81 42.35 14.32
N PHE A 119 1.78 41.26 15.08
CA PHE A 119 1.44 39.93 14.58
C PHE A 119 0.00 39.56 14.93
N ALA A 120 -0.85 39.49 13.90
CA ALA A 120 -2.19 38.92 13.98
C ALA A 120 -3.20 39.59 14.94
N SER A 121 -2.95 40.81 15.45
CA SER A 121 -3.89 41.49 16.36
C SER A 121 -5.26 41.71 15.74
N ASN A 122 -5.34 41.94 14.42
CA ASN A 122 -6.62 42.10 13.73
C ASN A 122 -7.43 40.80 13.73
N LEU A 123 -6.77 39.65 13.51
CA LEU A 123 -7.43 38.34 13.56
C LEU A 123 -7.93 38.02 14.97
N TYR A 124 -7.12 38.36 15.98
CA TYR A 124 -7.51 38.22 17.39
C TYR A 124 -8.76 39.05 17.72
N LYS A 125 -8.79 40.33 17.33
CA LYS A 125 -9.96 41.21 17.53
C LYS A 125 -11.21 40.69 16.82
N GLU A 126 -11.05 40.09 15.65
CA GLU A 126 -12.15 39.46 14.88
C GLU A 126 -12.55 38.08 15.43
N HIS A 127 -11.97 37.61 16.54
CA HIS A 127 -12.20 36.28 17.12
C HIS A 127 -11.97 35.15 16.11
N ARG A 128 -10.94 35.31 15.27
CA ARG A 128 -10.56 34.34 14.24
C ARG A 128 -9.43 33.45 14.70
N MET A 129 -9.34 32.28 14.08
CA MET A 129 -8.23 31.35 14.29
C MET A 129 -6.89 32.02 14.00
N LEU A 130 -5.98 31.96 14.96
CA LEU A 130 -4.65 32.56 14.83
C LEU A 130 -3.67 31.61 14.12
N PRO A 131 -2.81 32.14 13.23
CA PRO A 131 -1.77 31.35 12.58
C PRO A 131 -0.69 30.91 13.56
N MET A 132 -0.15 29.72 13.33
CA MET A 132 0.96 29.14 14.10
C MET A 132 2.22 29.05 13.24
N GLY A 133 3.38 29.12 13.89
CA GLY A 133 4.68 28.94 13.26
C GLY A 133 5.70 30.00 13.66
N TYR A 134 6.81 30.07 12.92
CA TYR A 134 7.87 31.05 13.17
C TYR A 134 7.59 32.36 12.44
N VAL A 135 7.63 33.46 13.19
CA VAL A 135 7.47 34.83 12.70
C VAL A 135 8.82 35.52 12.74
N TYR A 136 9.12 36.26 11.67
CA TYR A 136 10.39 36.96 11.49
C TYR A 136 10.17 38.46 11.59
N VAL A 137 10.57 39.06 12.71
CA VAL A 137 10.38 40.48 13.02
C VAL A 137 11.63 41.28 12.66
N PRO A 138 11.62 42.13 11.61
CA PRO A 138 12.77 42.94 11.25
C PRO A 138 13.05 44.00 12.32
N LEU A 139 14.32 44.19 12.65
CA LEU A 139 14.78 45.24 13.57
C LEU A 139 15.38 46.41 12.79
N PRO A 140 15.14 47.68 13.21
CA PRO A 140 15.84 48.83 12.65
C PRO A 140 17.33 48.76 13.01
N ASP A 141 18.23 49.24 12.15
CA ASP A 141 19.69 49.20 12.42
C ASP A 141 20.11 49.97 13.69
N THR A 142 19.22 50.81 14.23
CA THR A 142 19.37 51.54 15.50
C THR A 142 18.96 50.73 16.73
N TYR A 143 18.66 49.43 16.60
CA TYR A 143 18.29 48.57 17.73
C TYR A 143 19.37 48.35 18.81
N PRO A 144 20.68 48.41 18.54
CA PRO A 144 21.67 48.13 19.58
C PRO A 144 21.54 49.09 20.77
N GLY A 145 21.52 48.55 21.99
CA GLY A 145 21.35 49.35 23.22
C GLY A 145 19.91 49.61 23.61
N LYS A 146 18.93 49.24 22.77
CA LYS A 146 17.51 49.45 23.04
C LYS A 146 16.89 48.29 23.84
N THR A 147 15.79 48.59 24.51
CA THR A 147 14.97 47.62 25.24
C THR A 147 13.90 47.05 24.32
N LEU A 148 13.89 45.72 24.17
CA LEU A 148 12.87 44.96 23.47
C LEU A 148 11.72 44.66 24.45
N THR A 149 10.48 44.98 24.06
CA THR A 149 9.28 44.59 24.80
C THR A 149 8.30 43.87 23.89
N ILE A 150 7.84 42.69 24.29
CA ILE A 150 6.89 41.87 23.54
C ILE A 150 5.63 41.69 24.39
N TYR A 151 4.50 42.20 23.92
CA TYR A 151 3.18 41.89 24.48
C TYR A 151 2.66 40.65 23.77
N TYR A 152 2.64 39.51 24.48
CA TYR A 152 2.26 38.21 23.93
C TYR A 152 0.92 37.77 24.54
N THR A 153 -0.12 37.73 23.71
CA THR A 153 -1.51 37.48 24.17
C THR A 153 -2.05 36.17 23.61
N ALA A 154 -2.56 35.32 24.49
CA ALA A 154 -3.20 34.06 24.14
C ALA A 154 -4.55 34.28 23.41
N GLY A 155 -4.71 33.62 22.27
CA GLY A 155 -5.86 33.77 21.38
C GLY A 155 -6.99 32.77 21.60
N GLN A 156 -6.78 31.77 22.45
CA GLN A 156 -7.76 30.74 22.78
C GLN A 156 -7.42 30.11 24.14
N ASP A 157 -8.35 29.36 24.72
CA ASP A 157 -8.13 28.65 25.98
C ASP A 157 -7.09 27.55 25.80
N THR A 158 -6.24 27.36 26.81
CA THR A 158 -5.12 26.42 26.79
C THR A 158 -4.19 26.61 25.58
N ALA A 159 -3.96 27.86 25.16
CA ALA A 159 -3.19 28.20 23.96
C ALA A 159 -1.78 27.60 23.98
N PHE A 160 -1.03 27.86 25.06
CA PHE A 160 0.34 27.40 25.26
C PHE A 160 0.69 27.32 26.75
N SER A 161 1.72 26.57 27.08
CA SER A 161 2.45 26.68 28.34
C SER A 161 3.96 26.75 28.03
N GLY A 162 4.67 27.65 28.69
CA GLY A 162 6.06 27.98 28.38
C GLY A 162 6.25 28.86 27.13
N PHE A 163 7.50 29.27 26.91
CA PHE A 163 7.93 30.03 25.72
C PHE A 163 9.06 29.29 25.01
N ASP A 164 9.11 29.40 23.68
CA ASP A 164 10.27 28.95 22.90
C ASP A 164 11.38 30.01 22.95
N THR A 165 12.63 29.60 22.76
CA THR A 165 13.75 30.55 22.72
C THR A 165 13.59 31.51 21.56
N ILE A 166 13.74 32.81 21.82
CA ILE A 166 13.77 33.85 20.78
C ILE A 166 15.18 33.95 20.26
N TYR A 167 15.33 34.01 18.93
CA TYR A 167 16.64 34.13 18.30
C TYR A 167 16.81 35.49 17.61
N LEU A 168 18.03 36.02 17.65
CA LEU A 168 18.47 37.23 16.95
C LEU A 168 19.49 36.86 15.86
N GLY A 169 19.28 37.34 14.64
CA GLY A 169 20.13 36.96 13.52
C GLY A 169 19.66 37.51 12.18
N LEU A 170 20.22 37.00 11.09
CA LEU A 170 19.74 37.32 9.74
C LEU A 170 18.59 36.38 9.36
N ARG A 171 17.59 36.92 8.66
CA ARG A 171 16.45 36.12 8.18
C ARG A 171 16.88 34.90 7.37
N LYS A 172 17.90 35.04 6.51
CA LYS A 172 18.43 33.92 5.71
C LYS A 172 19.04 32.81 6.57
N ASP A 173 19.74 33.16 7.65
CA ASP A 173 20.37 32.18 8.53
C ASP A 173 19.30 31.42 9.30
N PHE A 174 18.21 32.08 9.72
CA PHE A 174 17.04 31.38 10.27
C PHE A 174 16.38 30.44 9.28
N LEU A 175 16.23 30.82 8.01
CA LEU A 175 15.68 29.93 6.98
C LEU A 175 16.59 28.72 6.76
N SER A 176 17.92 28.90 6.77
CA SER A 176 18.89 27.80 6.70
C SER A 176 18.80 26.87 7.92
N LYS A 177 18.82 27.43 9.15
CA LYS A 177 18.66 26.67 10.40
C LYS A 177 17.36 25.86 10.37
N ARG A 178 16.27 26.52 9.98
CA ARG A 178 14.95 25.91 9.93
C ARG A 178 14.86 24.81 8.87
N SER A 179 15.52 24.99 7.72
CA SER A 179 15.65 23.96 6.67
C SER A 179 16.43 22.73 7.16
N ASP A 180 17.46 22.92 7.99
CA ASP A 180 18.21 21.82 8.59
C ASP A 180 17.37 21.05 9.61
N GLU A 181 16.62 21.75 10.47
CA GLU A 181 15.76 21.14 11.50
C GLU A 181 14.57 20.37 10.93
N MET A 182 13.97 20.85 9.84
CA MET A 182 12.77 20.23 9.23
C MET A 182 13.08 19.11 8.24
N ARG A 183 14.37 18.82 8.00
CA ARG A 183 14.81 17.96 6.90
C ARG A 183 14.15 16.59 6.93
N LEU A 184 14.13 15.96 8.10
CA LEU A 184 13.51 14.65 8.30
C LEU A 184 12.01 14.67 7.97
N GLN A 185 11.27 15.64 8.52
CA GLN A 185 9.82 15.78 8.26
C GLN A 185 9.53 16.10 6.80
N PHE A 186 10.33 16.97 6.16
CA PHE A 186 10.17 17.33 4.76
C PHE A 186 10.24 16.09 3.84
N TYR A 187 11.29 15.28 3.99
CA TYR A 187 11.47 14.11 3.13
C TYR A 187 10.45 13.02 3.41
N ILE A 188 10.19 12.70 4.69
CA ILE A 188 9.19 11.69 5.04
C ILE A 188 7.79 12.15 4.60
N GLY A 189 7.44 13.40 4.87
CA GLY A 189 6.15 13.97 4.49
C GLY A 189 5.90 13.95 2.98
N ILE A 190 6.89 14.35 2.16
CA ILE A 190 6.81 14.28 0.69
C ILE A 190 6.72 12.83 0.22
N PHE A 191 7.52 11.94 0.77
CA PHE A 191 7.49 10.52 0.42
C PHE A 191 6.11 9.92 0.70
N LEU A 192 5.53 10.17 1.87
CA LEU A 192 4.21 9.68 2.23
C LEU A 192 3.09 10.29 1.36
N CYS A 193 3.18 11.57 1.01
CA CYS A 193 2.24 12.21 0.08
C CYS A 193 2.33 11.59 -1.33
N SER A 194 3.53 11.44 -1.88
CA SER A 194 3.73 10.92 -3.23
C SER A 194 3.28 9.46 -3.34
N LEU A 195 3.59 8.65 -2.33
CA LEU A 195 3.15 7.27 -2.20
C LEU A 195 1.61 7.19 -2.11
N GLY A 196 1.00 8.02 -1.26
CA GLY A 196 -0.45 8.11 -1.11
C GLY A 196 -1.16 8.46 -2.43
N ILE A 197 -0.68 9.48 -3.15
CA ILE A 197 -1.22 9.87 -4.46
C ILE A 197 -1.09 8.74 -5.48
N THR A 198 0.09 8.11 -5.54
CA THR A 198 0.38 7.04 -6.51
C THR A 198 -0.54 5.83 -6.31
N PHE A 199 -0.69 5.34 -5.08
CA PHE A 199 -1.56 4.19 -4.81
C PHE A 199 -3.05 4.53 -4.90
N CYS A 200 -3.44 5.76 -4.60
CA CYS A 200 -4.80 6.23 -4.84
C CYS A 200 -5.14 6.21 -6.34
N ALA A 201 -4.22 6.65 -7.21
CA ALA A 201 -4.39 6.63 -8.66
C ALA A 201 -4.54 5.21 -9.25
N ILE A 202 -3.97 4.19 -8.60
CA ILE A 202 -4.10 2.77 -9.02
C ILE A 202 -5.43 2.16 -8.55
N THR A 203 -6.09 2.74 -7.53
CA THR A 203 -7.31 2.19 -6.94
C THR A 203 -8.45 1.95 -7.94
N PRO A 204 -8.77 2.86 -8.89
CA PRO A 204 -9.79 2.61 -9.91
C PRO A 204 -9.53 1.33 -10.73
N TYR A 205 -8.28 1.10 -11.14
CA TYR A 205 -7.89 -0.12 -11.86
C TYR A 205 -8.13 -1.39 -11.03
N LEU A 206 -7.87 -1.33 -9.73
CA LEU A 206 -8.13 -2.45 -8.81
C LEU A 206 -9.64 -2.73 -8.63
N ILE A 207 -10.45 -1.67 -8.61
CA ILE A 207 -11.92 -1.79 -8.57
C ILE A 207 -12.42 -2.53 -9.82
N PHE A 208 -11.97 -2.11 -11.02
CA PHE A 208 -12.37 -2.74 -12.28
C PHE A 208 -12.01 -4.23 -12.34
N ASN A 209 -10.84 -4.60 -11.80
CA ASN A 209 -10.37 -5.98 -11.79
C ASN A 209 -10.86 -6.81 -10.59
N LYS A 210 -11.79 -6.28 -9.77
CA LYS A 210 -12.35 -6.95 -8.58
C LYS A 210 -11.28 -7.47 -7.60
N THR A 211 -10.13 -6.80 -7.53
CA THR A 211 -9.07 -7.11 -6.56
C THR A 211 -9.35 -6.43 -5.21
N ASP A 212 -8.54 -6.71 -4.18
CA ASP A 212 -8.72 -6.12 -2.82
C ASP A 212 -8.35 -4.63 -2.76
N TYR A 213 -9.17 -3.80 -3.42
CA TYR A 213 -8.95 -2.35 -3.58
C TYR A 213 -9.13 -1.58 -2.26
N LYS A 214 -9.89 -2.11 -1.30
CA LYS A 214 -10.24 -1.40 -0.05
C LYS A 214 -9.00 -1.17 0.82
N ARG A 215 -8.13 -2.18 0.92
CA ARG A 215 -6.87 -2.06 1.66
C ARG A 215 -5.93 -1.04 1.03
N VAL A 216 -5.78 -1.09 -0.30
CA VAL A 216 -4.92 -0.16 -1.04
C VAL A 216 -5.43 1.27 -0.93
N PHE A 217 -6.73 1.48 -1.12
CA PHE A 217 -7.33 2.81 -1.02
C PHE A 217 -7.15 3.42 0.37
N LEU A 218 -7.52 2.70 1.43
CA LEU A 218 -7.39 3.21 2.79
C LEU A 218 -5.92 3.37 3.22
N GLY A 219 -5.03 2.46 2.79
CA GLY A 219 -3.58 2.61 3.00
C GLY A 219 -3.02 3.86 2.30
N SER A 220 -3.50 4.15 1.08
CA SER A 220 -3.12 5.35 0.33
C SER A 220 -3.61 6.63 1.01
N LEU A 221 -4.83 6.61 1.57
CA LEU A 221 -5.41 7.72 2.31
C LEU A 221 -4.65 7.98 3.61
N ILE A 222 -4.31 6.93 4.38
CA ILE A 222 -3.46 7.03 5.57
C ILE A 222 -2.12 7.67 5.22
N SER A 223 -1.45 7.17 4.18
CA SER A 223 -0.17 7.70 3.71
C SER A 223 -0.26 9.19 3.38
N PHE A 224 -1.29 9.58 2.63
CA PHE A 224 -1.48 10.98 2.26
C PHE A 224 -1.78 11.88 3.46
N VAL A 225 -2.70 11.48 4.34
CA VAL A 225 -3.08 12.26 5.53
C VAL A 225 -1.91 12.44 6.49
N LEU A 226 -1.15 11.37 6.78
CA LEU A 226 0.05 11.45 7.61
C LEU A 226 1.14 12.29 6.95
N GLY A 227 1.31 12.19 5.63
CA GLY A 227 2.24 13.02 4.88
C GLY A 227 1.92 14.51 4.98
N VAL A 228 0.66 14.89 4.77
CA VAL A 228 0.21 16.29 4.91
C VAL A 228 0.41 16.78 6.34
N TYR A 229 0.06 15.98 7.34
CA TYR A 229 0.27 16.31 8.75
C TYR A 229 1.74 16.60 9.06
N ILE A 230 2.65 15.70 8.66
CA ILE A 230 4.09 15.85 8.90
C ILE A 230 4.66 17.11 8.20
N LEU A 231 4.21 17.41 6.99
CA LEU A 231 4.63 18.63 6.29
C LEU A 231 4.08 19.90 6.95
N ALA A 232 2.86 19.84 7.46
CA ALA A 232 2.20 20.97 8.11
C ALA A 232 2.82 21.28 9.48
N THR A 233 3.11 20.27 10.33
CA THR A 233 3.82 20.48 11.60
C THR A 233 5.23 21.03 11.37
N ALA A 234 5.87 20.63 10.26
CA ALA A 234 7.14 21.18 9.84
C ALA A 234 7.02 22.61 9.23
N ASN A 235 5.84 23.19 9.10
CA ASN A 235 5.62 24.52 8.50
C ASN A 235 6.09 24.62 7.03
N ILE A 236 6.12 23.50 6.30
CA ILE A 236 6.59 23.46 4.90
C ILE A 236 5.67 24.26 3.98
N PHE A 237 4.37 24.28 4.24
CA PHE A 237 3.42 25.00 3.38
C PHE A 237 3.64 26.51 3.41
N ASN A 238 4.23 27.08 4.46
CA ASN A 238 4.55 28.51 4.55
C ASN A 238 5.58 28.98 3.50
N TYR A 239 6.31 28.06 2.85
CA TYR A 239 7.19 28.39 1.72
C TYR A 239 6.42 28.54 0.41
N PHE A 240 5.24 27.94 0.29
CA PHE A 240 4.41 27.95 -0.92
C PHE A 240 3.25 28.96 -0.85
N THR A 241 2.87 29.39 0.34
CA THR A 241 1.82 30.40 0.55
C THR A 241 2.27 31.50 1.49
N SER A 242 1.91 32.75 1.18
CA SER A 242 2.14 33.90 2.06
C SER A 242 1.21 33.91 3.28
N ARG A 243 0.19 33.05 3.32
CA ARG A 243 -0.80 32.98 4.40
C ARG A 243 -0.48 31.83 5.34
N MET A 244 0.16 32.13 6.48
CA MET A 244 0.51 31.13 7.51
C MET A 244 -0.69 30.33 8.02
N ILE A 245 -1.89 30.93 8.05
CA ILE A 245 -3.11 30.26 8.51
C ILE A 245 -3.45 28.99 7.72
N VAL A 246 -3.06 28.92 6.44
CA VAL A 246 -3.30 27.74 5.61
C VAL A 246 -2.54 26.54 6.16
N ASN A 247 -1.30 26.73 6.60
CA ASN A 247 -0.51 25.66 7.21
C ASN A 247 -1.16 25.16 8.51
N THR A 248 -1.62 26.09 9.37
CA THR A 248 -2.32 25.75 10.62
C THR A 248 -3.60 24.96 10.35
N ILE A 249 -4.40 25.36 9.36
CA ILE A 249 -5.61 24.61 8.98
C ILE A 249 -5.24 23.21 8.51
N LEU A 250 -4.22 23.07 7.64
CA LEU A 250 -3.78 21.76 7.15
C LEU A 250 -3.28 20.85 8.26
N GLU A 251 -2.57 21.40 9.24
CA GLU A 251 -2.07 20.67 10.41
C GLU A 251 -3.23 20.04 11.19
N TYR A 252 -4.20 20.85 11.62
CA TYR A 252 -5.36 20.35 12.36
C TYR A 252 -6.27 19.46 11.52
N ALA A 253 -6.50 19.83 10.26
CA ALA A 253 -7.41 19.09 9.38
C ALA A 253 -6.87 17.69 9.06
N SER A 254 -5.55 17.55 8.92
CA SER A 254 -4.93 16.24 8.74
C SER A 254 -4.84 15.46 10.04
N PHE A 255 -4.42 16.09 11.15
CA PHE A 255 -4.34 15.46 12.46
C PHE A 255 -5.68 14.85 12.91
N TYR A 256 -6.76 15.63 12.84
CA TYR A 256 -8.09 15.17 13.26
C TYR A 256 -8.67 14.07 12.37
N LEU A 257 -8.16 13.90 11.15
CA LEU A 257 -8.61 12.86 10.23
C LEU A 257 -7.87 11.52 10.44
N VAL A 258 -6.68 11.53 11.06
CA VAL A 258 -5.87 10.32 11.30
C VAL A 258 -6.63 9.19 12.01
N PRO A 259 -7.34 9.43 13.14
CA PRO A 259 -8.06 8.36 13.85
C PRO A 259 -9.12 7.70 12.97
N ALA A 260 -9.89 8.50 12.23
CA ALA A 260 -10.95 8.01 11.34
C ALA A 260 -10.42 7.06 10.27
N VAL A 261 -9.36 7.47 9.55
CA VAL A 261 -8.80 6.67 8.46
C VAL A 261 -8.11 5.41 8.99
N LEU A 262 -7.49 5.49 10.17
CA LEU A 262 -6.86 4.37 10.83
C LEU A 262 -7.90 3.34 11.29
N CYS A 263 -8.95 3.77 11.99
CA CYS A 263 -10.06 2.92 12.41
C CYS A 263 -10.75 2.25 11.21
N ALA A 264 -10.97 2.99 10.12
CA ALA A 264 -11.56 2.44 8.90
C ALA A 264 -10.66 1.36 8.29
N TYR A 265 -9.35 1.60 8.25
CA TYR A 265 -8.36 0.63 7.78
C TYR A 265 -8.35 -0.62 8.65
N VAL A 266 -8.28 -0.48 9.97
CA VAL A 266 -8.35 -1.58 10.95
C VAL A 266 -9.63 -2.42 10.77
N ALA A 267 -10.78 -1.78 10.53
CA ALA A 267 -12.05 -2.46 10.27
C ALA A 267 -12.07 -3.31 8.99
N VAL A 268 -11.22 -2.99 8.00
CA VAL A 268 -11.06 -3.77 6.77
C VAL A 268 -10.12 -4.95 6.96
N ILE A 269 -9.06 -4.78 7.74
CA ILE A 269 -8.00 -5.79 7.88
C ILE A 269 -8.31 -6.87 8.92
N PHE A 270 -9.08 -6.55 9.97
CA PHE A 270 -9.33 -7.50 11.05
C PHE A 270 -10.28 -8.62 10.61
N PRO A 271 -9.97 -9.90 10.87
CA PRO A 271 -10.80 -11.02 10.41
C PRO A 271 -12.09 -11.19 11.23
N GLN A 272 -12.07 -10.80 12.50
CA GLN A 272 -13.16 -11.04 13.44
C GLN A 272 -14.34 -10.06 13.18
N LYS A 273 -15.52 -10.59 12.82
CA LYS A 273 -16.71 -9.79 12.50
C LYS A 273 -17.09 -8.76 13.57
N PHE A 274 -16.95 -9.12 14.84
CA PHE A 274 -17.21 -8.23 15.96
C PHE A 274 -16.27 -7.03 15.97
N LEU A 275 -14.95 -7.26 15.95
CA LEU A 275 -13.95 -6.18 15.93
C LEU A 275 -14.11 -5.28 14.70
N ARG A 276 -14.41 -5.85 13.53
CA ARG A 276 -14.69 -5.06 12.32
C ARG A 276 -15.83 -4.06 12.54
N LYS A 277 -16.91 -4.46 13.21
CA LYS A 277 -18.02 -3.57 13.54
C LYS A 277 -17.58 -2.49 14.53
N VAL A 278 -16.84 -2.85 15.57
CA VAL A 278 -16.33 -1.90 16.59
C VAL A 278 -15.50 -0.79 15.92
N PHE A 279 -14.46 -1.16 15.15
CA PHE A 279 -13.61 -0.17 14.48
C PHE A 279 -14.33 0.62 13.39
N LYS A 280 -15.31 0.01 12.71
CA LYS A 280 -16.17 0.76 11.77
C LYS A 280 -16.97 1.84 12.49
N TYR A 281 -17.56 1.55 13.65
CA TYR A 281 -18.31 2.55 14.42
C TYR A 281 -17.39 3.62 14.99
N MET A 282 -16.19 3.27 15.46
CA MET A 282 -15.17 4.24 15.86
C MET A 282 -14.84 5.21 14.73
N ALA A 283 -14.57 4.69 13.52
CA ALA A 283 -14.32 5.54 12.36
C ALA A 283 -15.51 6.48 12.04
N ILE A 284 -16.75 6.02 12.21
CA ILE A 284 -17.94 6.87 12.03
C ILE A 284 -17.99 7.98 13.10
N VAL A 285 -17.70 7.65 14.36
CA VAL A 285 -17.61 8.62 15.45
C VAL A 285 -16.53 9.67 15.16
N ASP A 286 -15.35 9.24 14.69
CA ASP A 286 -14.26 10.16 14.36
C ASP A 286 -14.63 11.10 13.20
N ILE A 287 -15.30 10.58 12.16
CA ILE A 287 -15.81 11.40 11.05
C ILE A 287 -16.88 12.39 11.54
N ALA A 288 -17.77 11.96 12.45
CA ALA A 288 -18.78 12.84 13.03
C ALA A 288 -18.14 13.91 13.92
N ALA A 289 -17.11 13.57 14.70
CA ALA A 289 -16.32 14.53 15.49
C ALA A 289 -15.60 15.54 14.58
N TYR A 290 -15.00 15.07 13.49
CA TYR A 290 -14.37 15.93 12.48
C TYR A 290 -15.38 16.91 11.86
N ALA A 291 -16.55 16.41 11.43
CA ALA A 291 -17.62 17.23 10.90
C ALA A 291 -18.14 18.24 11.93
N TYR A 292 -18.28 17.82 13.19
CA TYR A 292 -18.65 18.70 14.30
C TYR A 292 -17.68 19.89 14.42
N CYS A 293 -16.37 19.65 14.40
CA CYS A 293 -15.35 20.71 14.48
C CYS A 293 -15.45 21.71 13.31
N ILE A 294 -15.73 21.23 12.11
CA ILE A 294 -15.93 22.09 10.94
C ILE A 294 -17.20 22.93 11.12
N ILE A 295 -18.31 22.30 11.52
CA ILE A 295 -19.60 22.97 11.68
C ILE A 295 -19.50 24.05 12.76
N THR A 296 -18.92 23.75 13.92
CA THR A 296 -18.77 24.74 15.01
C THR A 296 -17.83 25.89 14.63
N HIS A 297 -16.79 25.62 13.83
CA HIS A 297 -15.90 26.65 13.31
C HIS A 297 -16.62 27.63 12.38
N PHE A 298 -17.35 27.13 11.38
CA PHE A 298 -18.09 27.99 10.44
C PHE A 298 -19.32 28.64 11.05
N ALA A 299 -19.87 28.07 12.13
CA ALA A 299 -20.94 28.69 12.92
C ALA A 299 -20.43 29.75 13.92
N HIS A 300 -19.12 30.02 13.98
CA HIS A 300 -18.48 30.92 14.94
C HIS A 300 -18.76 30.57 16.42
N ILE A 301 -18.96 29.28 16.72
CA ILE A 301 -19.21 28.79 18.08
C ILE A 301 -17.89 28.45 18.79
N ALA A 302 -16.98 27.78 18.08
CA ALA A 302 -15.69 27.37 18.61
C ALA A 302 -14.65 27.33 17.48
N LEU A 303 -13.40 27.71 17.76
CA LEU A 303 -12.34 27.69 16.76
C LEU A 303 -11.97 26.24 16.40
N PHE A 304 -11.53 26.02 15.17
CA PHE A 304 -11.17 24.67 14.73
C PHE A 304 -10.05 24.06 15.59
N SER A 305 -9.06 24.87 15.99
CA SER A 305 -7.92 24.47 16.84
C SER A 305 -8.26 24.13 18.30
N THR A 306 -9.40 24.58 18.84
CA THR A 306 -9.73 24.35 20.26
C THR A 306 -10.23 22.92 20.52
N HIS A 307 -10.48 22.14 19.48
CA HIS A 307 -11.02 20.78 19.60
C HIS A 307 -9.94 19.71 19.80
N THR A 308 -8.67 20.09 19.94
CA THR A 308 -7.53 19.15 20.00
C THR A 308 -7.66 18.14 21.14
N MET A 309 -8.15 18.57 22.31
CA MET A 309 -8.37 17.67 23.46
C MET A 309 -9.41 16.58 23.17
N LEU A 310 -10.44 16.87 22.37
CA LEU A 310 -11.42 15.85 21.96
C LEU A 310 -10.72 14.70 21.23
N PHE A 311 -9.84 15.02 20.28
CA PHE A 311 -9.11 14.00 19.52
C PHE A 311 -8.05 13.29 20.34
N HIS A 312 -7.37 13.97 21.28
CA HIS A 312 -6.49 13.30 22.24
C HIS A 312 -7.25 12.24 23.04
N VAL A 313 -8.42 12.58 23.59
CA VAL A 313 -9.26 11.63 24.34
C VAL A 313 -9.70 10.46 23.46
N LEU A 314 -10.17 10.72 22.24
CA LEU A 314 -10.55 9.66 21.30
C LEU A 314 -9.37 8.72 21.01
N ILE A 315 -8.19 9.27 20.73
CA ILE A 315 -6.96 8.49 20.48
C ILE A 315 -6.59 7.66 21.72
N PHE A 316 -6.64 8.22 22.93
CA PHE A 316 -6.32 7.49 24.16
C PHE A 316 -7.30 6.37 24.51
N ILE A 317 -8.51 6.38 23.93
CA ILE A 317 -9.46 5.27 24.05
C ILE A 317 -9.22 4.23 22.93
N GLN A 318 -9.08 4.70 21.70
CA GLN A 318 -9.06 3.85 20.51
C GLN A 318 -7.70 3.16 20.28
N ALA A 319 -6.59 3.88 20.46
CA ALA A 319 -5.25 3.37 20.19
C ALA A 319 -4.85 2.20 21.11
N PRO A 320 -5.10 2.24 22.44
CA PRO A 320 -4.82 1.09 23.32
C PRO A 320 -5.66 -0.13 22.96
N LEU A 321 -6.94 0.06 22.58
CA LEU A 321 -7.79 -1.03 22.13
C LEU A 321 -7.27 -1.66 20.83
N ALA A 322 -6.89 -0.84 19.85
CA ALA A 322 -6.29 -1.30 18.60
C ALA A 322 -4.98 -2.05 18.84
N LEU A 323 -4.13 -1.52 19.73
CA LEU A 323 -2.85 -2.13 20.11
C LEU A 323 -3.07 -3.49 20.80
N ALA A 324 -3.99 -3.57 21.76
CA ALA A 324 -4.32 -4.82 22.45
C ALA A 324 -4.86 -5.87 21.47
N CYS A 325 -5.73 -5.48 20.53
CA CYS A 325 -6.21 -6.36 19.48
C CYS A 325 -5.07 -6.83 18.56
N ALA A 326 -4.18 -5.93 18.15
CA ALA A 326 -3.04 -6.27 17.30
C ALA A 326 -2.11 -7.28 17.99
N ILE A 327 -1.76 -7.04 19.27
CA ILE A 327 -0.93 -7.96 20.06
C ILE A 327 -1.62 -9.33 20.23
N TYR A 328 -2.92 -9.34 20.54
CA TYR A 328 -3.68 -10.58 20.67
C TYR A 328 -3.70 -11.38 19.35
N LEU A 329 -3.90 -10.70 18.21
CA LEU A 329 -3.92 -11.32 16.90
C LEU A 329 -2.54 -11.80 16.46
N LEU A 330 -1.47 -11.09 16.81
CA LEU A 330 -0.10 -11.56 16.62
C LEU A 330 0.16 -12.83 17.43
N TYR A 331 -0.23 -12.83 18.72
CA TYR A 331 -0.04 -13.98 19.61
C TYR A 331 -0.81 -15.22 19.14
N THR A 332 -2.09 -15.07 18.82
CA THR A 332 -2.95 -16.19 18.39
C THR A 332 -2.54 -16.75 17.02
N ASN A 333 -1.96 -15.93 16.15
CA ASN A 333 -1.50 -16.37 14.83
C ASN A 333 -0.04 -16.86 14.81
N ARG A 334 0.72 -16.74 15.89
CA ARG A 334 2.17 -17.08 15.91
C ARG A 334 2.49 -18.53 15.53
N ASN A 335 1.57 -19.45 15.82
CA ASN A 335 1.71 -20.88 15.58
C ASN A 335 0.99 -21.37 14.31
N LYS A 336 0.28 -20.48 13.61
CA LYS A 336 -0.30 -20.85 12.31
C LYS A 336 0.83 -21.10 11.32
N LYS A 337 0.61 -21.99 10.34
CA LYS A 337 1.62 -22.39 9.37
C LYS A 337 2.26 -21.13 8.75
N ARG A 338 3.57 -20.96 8.97
CA ARG A 338 4.38 -19.87 8.39
C ARG A 338 4.30 -19.76 6.87
N ASN A 339 3.77 -20.80 6.20
CA ASN A 339 3.63 -20.87 4.75
C ASN A 339 2.26 -20.36 4.26
N ASP A 340 1.37 -19.91 5.16
CA ASP A 340 0.15 -19.17 4.80
C ASP A 340 0.47 -17.67 4.80
N PRO A 341 0.58 -17.03 3.64
CA PRO A 341 1.02 -15.65 3.54
C PRO A 341 -0.12 -14.65 3.71
N ASP A 342 -1.37 -15.09 3.80
CA ASP A 342 -2.40 -14.24 4.40
C ASP A 342 -2.04 -13.97 5.86
N VAL A 343 -1.50 -14.98 6.55
CA VAL A 343 -1.02 -14.83 7.93
C VAL A 343 0.23 -13.98 8.00
N VAL A 344 1.22 -14.19 7.11
CA VAL A 344 2.47 -13.40 7.11
C VAL A 344 2.21 -11.93 6.80
N SER A 345 1.49 -11.64 5.72
CA SER A 345 1.13 -10.27 5.32
C SER A 345 0.35 -9.55 6.42
N PHE A 346 -0.55 -10.27 7.07
CA PHE A 346 -1.32 -9.76 8.20
C PHE A 346 -0.44 -9.50 9.43
N GLN A 347 0.49 -10.38 9.76
CA GLN A 347 1.42 -10.20 10.89
C GLN A 347 2.35 -9.00 10.69
N ILE A 348 2.92 -8.84 9.48
CA ILE A 348 3.71 -7.66 9.12
C ILE A 348 2.88 -6.41 9.40
N LEU A 349 1.66 -6.35 8.87
CA LEU A 349 0.81 -5.20 9.05
C LEU A 349 0.52 -4.86 10.53
N LEU A 350 0.26 -5.87 11.36
CA LEU A 350 0.01 -5.68 12.79
C LEU A 350 1.24 -5.20 13.56
N ILE A 351 2.45 -5.62 13.16
CA ILE A 351 3.70 -5.12 13.76
C ILE A 351 3.86 -3.63 13.44
N GLY A 352 3.69 -3.24 12.17
CA GLY A 352 3.77 -1.84 11.75
C GLY A 352 2.74 -0.96 12.47
N LEU A 353 1.49 -1.44 12.57
CA LEU A 353 0.43 -0.75 13.30
C LEU A 353 0.80 -0.58 14.78
N SER A 354 1.32 -1.62 15.43
CA SER A 354 1.70 -1.57 16.84
C SER A 354 2.79 -0.54 17.11
N ILE A 355 3.82 -0.48 16.25
CA ILE A 355 4.90 0.51 16.36
C ILE A 355 4.32 1.93 16.24
N PHE A 356 3.50 2.19 15.23
CA PHE A 356 2.87 3.50 15.05
C PHE A 356 1.99 3.92 16.22
N LEU A 357 1.16 3.01 16.74
CA LEU A 357 0.31 3.29 17.90
C LEU A 357 1.12 3.60 19.15
N ILE A 358 2.22 2.87 19.40
CA ILE A 358 3.12 3.15 20.52
C ILE A 358 3.79 4.51 20.36
N CYS A 359 4.35 4.80 19.17
CA CYS A 359 4.96 6.09 18.87
C CYS A 359 3.97 7.25 19.10
N GLY A 360 2.74 7.13 18.60
CA GLY A 360 1.70 8.15 18.77
C GLY A 360 1.27 8.33 20.22
N LEU A 361 1.03 7.24 20.97
CA LEU A 361 0.65 7.31 22.38
C LEU A 361 1.74 7.95 23.25
N VAL A 362 3.01 7.59 23.02
CA VAL A 362 4.14 8.16 23.76
C VAL A 362 4.28 9.65 23.44
N GLU A 363 4.22 10.03 22.16
CA GLU A 363 4.39 11.42 21.74
C GLU A 363 3.26 12.33 22.24
N ILE A 364 2.00 11.91 22.04
CA ILE A 364 0.83 12.67 22.50
C ILE A 364 0.78 12.69 24.04
N GLY A 365 1.11 11.59 24.71
CA GLY A 365 1.19 11.54 26.16
C GLY A 365 2.24 12.49 26.72
N PHE A 366 3.44 12.50 26.12
CA PHE A 366 4.51 13.40 26.50
C PHE A 366 4.16 14.87 26.23
N TYR A 367 3.51 15.16 25.10
CA TYR A 367 2.98 16.50 24.81
C TYR A 367 2.00 16.98 25.90
N ASN A 368 1.00 16.16 26.27
CA ASN A 368 0.03 16.54 27.30
C ASN A 368 0.67 16.66 28.69
N PHE A 369 1.64 15.79 29.01
CA PHE A 369 2.40 15.90 30.25
C PHE A 369 3.18 17.21 30.31
N MET A 370 3.85 17.60 29.23
CA MET A 370 4.57 18.87 29.17
C MET A 370 3.63 20.07 29.24
N LYS A 371 2.46 19.99 28.58
CA LYS A 371 1.48 21.08 28.55
C LYS A 371 0.77 21.32 29.88
N PHE A 372 0.35 20.27 30.59
CA PHE A 372 -0.51 20.40 31.77
C PHE A 372 0.17 20.02 33.09
N GLY A 373 1.30 19.31 33.05
CA GLY A 373 1.95 18.75 34.23
C GLY A 373 3.41 19.19 34.45
N SER A 374 4.01 19.92 33.51
CA SER A 374 5.40 20.37 33.60
C SER A 374 5.47 21.88 33.72
N ALA A 375 6.29 22.37 34.66
CA ALA A 375 6.59 23.80 34.79
C ALA A 375 7.29 24.38 33.54
N ARG A 376 8.01 23.57 32.77
CA ARG A 376 8.71 24.02 31.55
C ARG A 376 7.76 24.28 30.37
N GLY A 377 6.57 23.71 30.39
CA GLY A 377 5.59 23.82 29.33
C GLY A 377 5.95 23.10 28.01
N GLU A 378 5.10 23.20 27.00
CA GLU A 378 5.26 22.52 25.71
C GLU A 378 5.92 23.35 24.60
N ALA A 379 6.06 24.67 24.77
CA ALA A 379 6.41 25.57 23.68
C ALA A 379 7.76 25.25 22.99
N SER A 380 8.74 24.73 23.73
CA SER A 380 10.08 24.37 23.24
C SER A 380 10.22 22.90 22.81
N LEU A 381 9.13 22.10 22.85
CA LEU A 381 9.20 20.70 22.46
C LEU A 381 9.48 20.51 20.96
N SER A 382 10.43 19.62 20.66
CA SER A 382 10.65 19.07 19.32
C SER A 382 10.30 17.58 19.35
N LEU A 383 9.27 17.20 18.60
CA LEU A 383 8.72 15.85 18.56
C LEU A 383 8.85 15.27 17.15
N SER A 384 9.39 14.05 17.05
CA SER A 384 9.63 13.37 15.77
C SER A 384 9.33 11.86 15.82
N LEU A 385 8.85 11.35 16.94
CA LEU A 385 8.62 9.92 17.14
C LEU A 385 7.45 9.45 16.27
N LEU A 386 6.37 10.22 16.21
CA LEU A 386 5.22 9.95 15.32
C LEU A 386 5.61 10.04 13.84
N THR A 387 6.54 10.93 13.49
CA THR A 387 7.07 11.03 12.11
C THR A 387 7.74 9.72 11.69
N CYS A 388 8.65 9.20 12.53
CA CYS A 388 9.32 7.93 12.28
C CYS A 388 8.32 6.74 12.30
N GLY A 389 7.41 6.71 13.28
CA GLY A 389 6.38 5.68 13.38
C GLY A 389 5.46 5.64 12.16
N SER A 390 5.11 6.80 11.61
CA SER A 390 4.29 6.93 10.39
C SER A 390 4.97 6.31 9.18
N LEU A 391 6.26 6.60 8.98
CA LEU A 391 7.05 6.00 7.90
C LEU A 391 7.08 4.47 8.03
N VAL A 392 7.42 3.95 9.22
CA VAL A 392 7.50 2.50 9.47
C VAL A 392 6.16 1.84 9.19
N PHE A 393 5.06 2.40 9.70
CA PHE A 393 3.74 1.82 9.49
C PHE A 393 3.34 1.80 8.03
N VAL A 394 3.54 2.89 7.30
CA VAL A 394 3.20 2.96 5.88
C VAL A 394 4.05 1.98 5.06
N LEU A 395 5.36 1.86 5.35
CA LEU A 395 6.19 0.84 4.70
C LEU A 395 5.65 -0.57 4.97
N PHE A 396 5.21 -0.87 6.19
CA PHE A 396 4.67 -2.18 6.55
C PHE A 396 3.31 -2.45 5.91
N ILE A 397 2.47 -1.45 5.68
CA ILE A 397 1.25 -1.57 4.86
C ILE A 397 1.62 -2.07 3.46
N PHE A 398 2.57 -1.41 2.80
CA PHE A 398 2.91 -1.73 1.43
C PHE A 398 3.72 -3.02 1.30
N ILE A 399 4.65 -3.29 2.20
CA ILE A 399 5.36 -4.58 2.26
C ILE A 399 4.35 -5.72 2.45
N GLY A 400 3.44 -5.60 3.42
CA GLY A 400 2.39 -6.61 3.62
C GLY A 400 1.49 -6.80 2.40
N TYR A 401 1.15 -5.71 1.69
CA TYR A 401 0.40 -5.81 0.44
C TYR A 401 1.18 -6.53 -0.67
N PHE A 402 2.46 -6.20 -0.85
CA PHE A 402 3.28 -6.82 -1.88
C PHE A 402 3.52 -8.32 -1.61
N GLU A 403 3.77 -8.70 -0.35
CA GLU A 403 3.86 -10.11 0.06
C GLU A 403 2.58 -10.88 -0.31
N TYR A 404 1.41 -10.32 0.03
CA TYR A 404 0.12 -10.90 -0.35
C TYR A 404 -0.02 -11.07 -1.87
N GLN A 405 0.34 -10.05 -2.65
CA GLN A 405 0.23 -10.10 -4.11
C GLN A 405 1.18 -11.12 -4.72
N ILE A 406 2.44 -11.14 -4.30
CA ILE A 406 3.45 -12.10 -4.78
C ILE A 406 2.96 -13.53 -4.59
N TYR A 407 2.40 -13.83 -3.42
CA TYR A 407 1.87 -15.15 -3.17
C TYR A 407 0.60 -15.47 -3.95
N SER A 408 -0.34 -14.52 -4.07
CA SER A 408 -1.58 -14.75 -4.82
C SER A 408 -1.29 -15.17 -6.27
N ILE A 409 -0.28 -14.52 -6.88
CA ILE A 409 0.23 -14.86 -8.21
C ILE A 409 0.91 -16.24 -8.21
N GLU A 410 1.67 -16.57 -7.16
CA GLU A 410 2.32 -17.88 -7.04
C GLU A 410 1.31 -19.01 -6.98
N SER A 411 0.31 -18.85 -6.13
CA SER A 411 -0.76 -19.82 -5.93
C SER A 411 -1.56 -20.03 -7.21
N ALA A 412 -1.89 -18.95 -7.92
CA ALA A 412 -2.56 -19.02 -9.22
C ALA A 412 -1.71 -19.77 -10.27
N ASN A 413 -0.40 -19.49 -10.33
CA ASN A 413 0.51 -20.19 -11.25
C ASN A 413 0.69 -21.66 -10.87
N ARG A 414 0.79 -21.97 -9.57
CA ARG A 414 0.88 -23.34 -9.07
C ARG A 414 -0.38 -24.12 -9.40
N GLN A 415 -1.55 -23.51 -9.23
CA GLN A 415 -2.83 -24.12 -9.59
C GLN A 415 -2.90 -24.39 -11.09
N LYS A 416 -2.53 -23.43 -11.95
CA LYS A 416 -2.46 -23.63 -13.40
C LYS A 416 -1.50 -24.76 -13.79
N PHE A 417 -0.35 -24.84 -13.14
CA PHE A 417 0.62 -25.91 -13.36
C PHE A 417 0.08 -27.27 -12.96
N LEU A 418 -0.54 -27.37 -11.77
CA LEU A 418 -1.16 -28.61 -11.29
C LEU A 418 -2.34 -29.04 -12.17
N MET A 419 -3.17 -28.10 -12.63
CA MET A 419 -4.24 -28.36 -13.61
C MET A 419 -3.66 -28.85 -14.95
N GLY A 420 -2.55 -28.26 -15.40
CA GLY A 420 -1.81 -28.72 -16.57
C GLY A 420 -1.41 -30.19 -16.46
N LEU A 421 -0.83 -30.58 -15.33
CA LEU A 421 -0.46 -31.98 -15.05
C LEU A 421 -1.68 -32.91 -14.88
N ALA A 422 -2.77 -32.41 -14.30
CA ALA A 422 -3.95 -33.21 -14.02
C ALA A 422 -4.77 -33.53 -15.26
N TYR A 423 -4.72 -32.67 -16.30
CA TYR A 423 -5.67 -32.74 -17.43
C TYR A 423 -5.03 -32.84 -18.83
N TYR A 424 -3.71 -32.70 -18.94
CA TYR A 424 -3.01 -32.80 -20.21
C TYR A 424 -1.94 -33.89 -20.15
N ASP A 425 -1.75 -34.59 -21.26
CA ASP A 425 -0.68 -35.57 -21.41
C ASP A 425 0.65 -34.83 -21.59
N PRO A 426 1.67 -35.08 -20.74
CA PRO A 426 2.91 -34.30 -20.74
C PRO A 426 3.76 -34.55 -22.00
N LEU A 427 3.57 -35.68 -22.69
CA LEU A 427 4.33 -36.00 -23.89
C LEU A 427 3.76 -35.30 -25.12
N THR A 428 2.44 -35.36 -25.30
CA THR A 428 1.74 -34.92 -26.52
C THR A 428 1.11 -33.54 -26.40
N GLY A 429 0.78 -33.09 -25.18
CA GLY A 429 0.08 -31.83 -24.93
C GLY A 429 -1.41 -31.83 -25.24
N LEU A 430 -1.96 -32.99 -25.62
CA LEU A 430 -3.39 -33.20 -25.75
C LEU A 430 -4.02 -33.42 -24.38
N SER A 431 -5.36 -33.45 -24.33
CA SER A 431 -6.09 -33.85 -23.13
C SER A 431 -5.64 -35.24 -22.68
N ASN A 432 -5.44 -35.46 -21.38
CA ASN A 432 -5.17 -36.81 -20.88
C ASN A 432 -6.48 -37.58 -20.65
N ARG A 433 -6.36 -38.87 -20.32
CA ARG A 433 -7.49 -39.74 -19.99
C ARG A 433 -8.47 -39.13 -18.97
N ALA A 434 -7.97 -38.51 -17.91
CA ALA A 434 -8.82 -37.93 -16.87
C ALA A 434 -9.71 -36.80 -17.42
N ARG A 435 -9.14 -35.92 -18.26
CA ARG A 435 -9.91 -34.87 -18.93
C ARG A 435 -10.92 -35.45 -19.91
N CYS A 436 -10.55 -36.44 -20.70
CA CYS A 436 -11.47 -37.07 -21.65
C CYS A 436 -12.65 -37.74 -20.94
N GLN A 437 -12.43 -38.34 -19.77
CA GLN A 437 -13.49 -38.91 -18.95
C GLN A 437 -14.44 -37.85 -18.38
N GLU A 438 -13.91 -36.74 -17.85
CA GLU A 438 -14.73 -35.61 -17.39
C GLU A 438 -15.58 -35.02 -18.53
N GLU A 439 -15.01 -34.95 -19.72
CA GLU A 439 -15.70 -34.47 -20.89
C GLU A 439 -16.82 -35.41 -21.36
N MET A 440 -16.61 -36.73 -21.31
CA MET A 440 -17.68 -37.70 -21.57
C MET A 440 -18.83 -37.57 -20.57
N ILE A 441 -18.55 -37.34 -19.29
CA ILE A 441 -19.58 -37.07 -18.27
C ILE A 441 -20.31 -35.76 -18.59
N THR A 442 -19.59 -34.74 -19.06
CA THR A 442 -20.19 -33.45 -19.47
C THR A 442 -21.11 -33.63 -20.66
N ALA A 443 -20.70 -34.42 -21.66
CA ALA A 443 -21.50 -34.73 -22.83
C ALA A 443 -22.83 -35.43 -22.47
N ASP A 444 -22.82 -36.32 -21.47
CA ASP A 444 -24.03 -36.96 -20.94
C ASP A 444 -24.99 -35.97 -20.26
N ASN A 445 -24.47 -34.96 -19.56
CA ASN A 445 -25.29 -34.02 -18.79
C ASN A 445 -25.87 -32.88 -19.64
N ASP A 446 -25.17 -32.47 -20.70
CA ASP A 446 -25.53 -31.31 -21.51
C ASP A 446 -26.69 -31.60 -22.50
N ASN A 447 -27.13 -32.86 -22.62
CA ASN A 447 -28.20 -33.30 -23.54
C ASN A 447 -27.97 -32.86 -25.00
N LYS A 448 -26.70 -32.66 -25.38
CA LYS A 448 -26.29 -32.29 -26.73
C LYS A 448 -25.91 -33.55 -27.50
N ASP A 449 -26.13 -33.53 -28.80
CA ASP A 449 -25.61 -34.58 -29.68
C ASP A 449 -24.08 -34.50 -29.75
N PHE A 450 -23.42 -35.65 -29.65
CA PHE A 450 -21.98 -35.76 -29.71
C PHE A 450 -21.52 -36.98 -30.52
N VAL A 451 -20.28 -36.92 -31.00
CA VAL A 451 -19.61 -38.01 -31.73
C VAL A 451 -18.28 -38.29 -31.05
N ILE A 452 -17.98 -39.56 -30.85
CA ILE A 452 -16.70 -40.03 -30.30
C ILE A 452 -15.95 -40.80 -31.38
N ILE A 453 -14.67 -40.46 -31.53
CA ILE A 453 -13.72 -41.17 -32.38
C ILE A 453 -12.68 -41.83 -31.47
N SER A 454 -12.59 -43.15 -31.49
CA SER A 454 -11.46 -43.89 -30.89
C SER A 454 -10.39 -44.08 -31.97
N ILE A 455 -9.13 -43.82 -31.64
CA ILE A 455 -8.00 -43.88 -32.57
C ILE A 455 -6.85 -44.63 -31.89
N ASP A 456 -6.17 -45.49 -32.64
CA ASP A 456 -4.98 -46.22 -32.20
C ASP A 456 -3.87 -46.05 -33.25
N LEU A 457 -2.66 -45.70 -32.81
CA LEU A 457 -1.48 -45.60 -33.68
C LEU A 457 -0.92 -46.98 -34.04
N ASP A 458 -0.92 -47.29 -35.33
CA ASP A 458 -0.40 -48.56 -35.83
C ASP A 458 1.14 -48.62 -35.65
N ASN A 459 1.64 -49.80 -35.29
CA ASN A 459 3.06 -50.16 -35.23
C ASN A 459 3.95 -49.38 -34.23
N LEU A 460 3.38 -48.69 -33.23
CA LEU A 460 4.18 -47.96 -32.22
C LEU A 460 5.20 -48.86 -31.51
N LYS A 461 4.81 -50.09 -31.14
CA LYS A 461 5.72 -51.06 -30.52
C LYS A 461 6.91 -51.42 -31.42
N GLN A 462 6.68 -51.64 -32.71
CA GLN A 462 7.75 -51.95 -33.66
C GLN A 462 8.70 -50.75 -33.84
N VAL A 463 8.16 -49.53 -33.85
CA VAL A 463 8.99 -48.31 -33.87
C VAL A 463 9.88 -48.24 -32.62
N ASN A 464 9.33 -48.52 -31.44
CA ASN A 464 10.09 -48.57 -30.19
C ASN A 464 11.18 -49.66 -30.21
N ASP A 465 10.84 -50.85 -30.70
CA ASP A 465 11.74 -52.01 -30.71
C ASP A 465 12.91 -51.82 -31.70
N VAL A 466 12.67 -51.15 -32.84
CA VAL A 466 13.67 -50.96 -33.90
C VAL A 466 14.48 -49.67 -33.73
N TYR A 467 13.84 -48.55 -33.32
CA TYR A 467 14.47 -47.22 -33.29
C TYR A 467 14.54 -46.60 -31.89
N GLY A 468 14.17 -47.35 -30.86
CA GLY A 468 14.18 -46.90 -29.47
C GLY A 468 12.98 -46.03 -29.08
N HIS A 469 12.79 -45.89 -27.76
CA HIS A 469 11.65 -45.16 -27.18
C HIS A 469 11.59 -43.68 -27.56
N ASP A 470 12.73 -43.00 -27.73
CA ASP A 470 12.76 -41.59 -28.15
C ASP A 470 12.10 -41.41 -29.54
N SER A 471 12.27 -42.39 -30.44
CA SER A 471 11.66 -42.38 -31.76
C SER A 471 10.15 -42.62 -31.71
N GLY A 472 9.69 -43.53 -30.83
CA GLY A 472 8.25 -43.72 -30.58
C GLY A 472 7.60 -42.52 -29.92
N ASP A 473 8.30 -41.84 -29.01
CA ASP A 473 7.85 -40.59 -28.41
C ASP A 473 7.70 -39.47 -29.45
N ASN A 474 8.61 -39.39 -30.42
CA ASN A 474 8.49 -38.47 -31.55
C ASN A 474 7.33 -38.82 -32.47
N TYR A 475 7.08 -40.11 -32.71
CA TYR A 475 5.92 -40.56 -33.47
C TYR A 475 4.60 -40.13 -32.81
N LEU A 476 4.49 -40.34 -31.49
CA LEU A 476 3.34 -39.89 -30.68
C LEU A 476 3.15 -38.37 -30.72
N LYS A 477 4.23 -37.59 -30.57
CA LYS A 477 4.19 -36.12 -30.64
C LYS A 477 3.74 -35.60 -32.01
N LEU A 478 4.27 -36.19 -33.08
CA LEU A 478 3.92 -35.79 -34.44
C LEU A 478 2.46 -36.09 -34.73
N PHE A 479 2.00 -37.31 -34.40
CA PHE A 479 0.59 -37.66 -34.55
C PHE A 479 -0.32 -36.73 -33.74
N ALA A 480 0.03 -36.46 -32.48
CA ALA A 480 -0.73 -35.54 -31.64
C ALA A 480 -0.84 -34.13 -32.22
N GLY A 481 0.25 -33.62 -32.83
CA GLY A 481 0.24 -32.33 -33.53
C GLY A 481 -0.66 -32.32 -34.77
N LEU A 482 -0.67 -33.42 -35.52
CA LEU A 482 -1.58 -33.60 -36.66
C LEU A 482 -3.04 -33.70 -36.21
N LEU A 483 -3.29 -34.44 -35.13
CA LEU A 483 -4.61 -34.60 -34.52
C LEU A 483 -5.14 -33.24 -34.07
N GLY A 484 -4.39 -32.52 -33.22
CA GLY A 484 -4.81 -31.20 -32.72
C GLY A 484 -4.98 -30.12 -33.80
N SER A 485 -4.37 -30.26 -34.97
CA SER A 485 -4.51 -29.32 -36.10
C SER A 485 -5.57 -29.71 -37.13
N SER A 486 -6.13 -30.92 -37.02
CA SER A 486 -7.20 -31.42 -37.91
C SER A 486 -8.59 -31.22 -37.33
N PHE A 487 -8.68 -30.99 -36.03
CA PHE A 487 -9.91 -30.72 -35.32
C PHE A 487 -9.98 -29.26 -34.84
N ARG A 488 -11.19 -28.77 -34.54
CA ARG A 488 -11.40 -27.39 -34.10
C ARG A 488 -10.95 -27.22 -32.64
N SER A 489 -10.71 -25.98 -32.22
CA SER A 489 -10.42 -25.68 -30.81
C SER A 489 -11.56 -25.98 -29.84
N SER A 490 -12.80 -26.11 -30.35
CA SER A 490 -13.99 -26.54 -29.60
C SER A 490 -14.07 -28.05 -29.43
N ASP A 491 -13.31 -28.81 -30.22
CA ASP A 491 -13.31 -30.27 -30.20
C ASP A 491 -12.29 -30.76 -29.16
N ILE A 492 -12.58 -31.88 -28.52
CA ILE A 492 -11.72 -32.41 -27.46
C ILE A 492 -10.89 -33.53 -28.05
N THR A 493 -9.62 -33.24 -28.33
CA THR A 493 -8.60 -34.24 -28.69
C THR A 493 -7.81 -34.65 -27.45
N GLY A 494 -7.66 -35.95 -27.22
CA GLY A 494 -6.93 -36.47 -26.08
C GLY A 494 -6.21 -37.79 -26.33
N ARG A 495 -5.31 -38.15 -25.40
CA ARG A 495 -4.58 -39.42 -25.36
C ARG A 495 -5.09 -40.23 -24.15
N MET A 496 -5.59 -41.42 -24.41
CA MET A 496 -6.15 -42.32 -23.39
C MET A 496 -5.06 -43.14 -22.69
N GLY A 497 -3.94 -43.40 -23.38
CA GLY A 497 -2.75 -44.09 -22.87
C GLY A 497 -2.02 -44.80 -23.99
N GLY A 498 -0.71 -45.04 -23.87
CA GLY A 498 0.04 -45.76 -24.91
C GLY A 498 -0.06 -45.09 -26.29
N ASP A 499 -0.55 -45.82 -27.28
CA ASP A 499 -0.86 -45.45 -28.66
C ASP A 499 -2.32 -45.00 -28.88
N GLU A 500 -3.16 -44.97 -27.84
CA GLU A 500 -4.59 -44.69 -27.93
C GLU A 500 -4.92 -43.20 -27.78
N PHE A 501 -5.73 -42.69 -28.71
CA PHE A 501 -6.23 -41.33 -28.78
C PHE A 501 -7.76 -41.31 -28.90
N ILE A 502 -8.36 -40.22 -28.48
CA ILE A 502 -9.80 -39.99 -28.53
C ILE A 502 -10.08 -38.60 -29.07
N VAL A 503 -11.17 -38.47 -29.84
CA VAL A 503 -11.74 -37.17 -30.21
C VAL A 503 -13.22 -37.14 -29.84
N ILE A 504 -13.67 -36.08 -29.17
CA ILE A 504 -15.07 -35.84 -28.83
C ILE A 504 -15.53 -34.56 -29.54
N LEU A 505 -16.58 -34.69 -30.35
CA LEU A 505 -17.16 -33.61 -31.16
C LEU A 505 -18.58 -33.31 -30.66
N TYR A 506 -18.92 -32.04 -30.49
CA TYR A 506 -20.26 -31.59 -30.12
C TYR A 506 -21.03 -31.03 -31.32
N ASN A 507 -22.34 -31.27 -31.38
CA ASN A 507 -23.26 -30.76 -32.40
C ASN A 507 -22.83 -31.10 -33.85
N GLN A 508 -22.20 -32.26 -34.03
CA GLN A 508 -21.75 -32.76 -35.33
C GLN A 508 -22.35 -34.14 -35.57
N ASN A 509 -22.60 -34.48 -36.83
CA ASN A 509 -23.05 -35.82 -37.21
C ASN A 509 -21.85 -36.71 -37.60
N ALA A 510 -22.09 -38.00 -37.84
CA ALA A 510 -21.04 -38.94 -38.22
C ALA A 510 -20.31 -38.55 -39.53
N ALA A 511 -21.01 -37.94 -40.49
CA ALA A 511 -20.41 -37.51 -41.76
C ALA A 511 -19.42 -36.34 -41.57
N ASP A 512 -19.67 -35.42 -40.63
CA ASP A 512 -18.72 -34.37 -40.27
C ASP A 512 -17.45 -34.95 -39.64
N ALA A 513 -17.60 -35.98 -38.79
CA ALA A 513 -16.49 -36.70 -38.18
C ALA A 513 -15.64 -37.45 -39.23
N ASP A 514 -16.28 -38.09 -40.20
CA ASP A 514 -15.60 -38.76 -41.33
C ASP A 514 -14.77 -37.76 -42.15
N ALA A 515 -15.33 -36.60 -42.47
CA ALA A 515 -14.62 -35.56 -43.22
C ALA A 515 -13.36 -35.07 -42.48
N ARG A 516 -13.43 -34.93 -41.14
CA ARG A 516 -12.28 -34.56 -40.31
C ARG A 516 -11.22 -35.66 -40.23
N ILE A 517 -11.64 -36.92 -40.22
CA ILE A 517 -10.69 -38.03 -40.28
C ILE A 517 -10.01 -38.13 -41.64
N MET A 518 -10.72 -37.85 -42.74
CA MET A 518 -10.10 -37.76 -44.07
C MET A 518 -9.04 -36.64 -44.10
N GLU A 519 -9.32 -35.48 -43.51
CA GLU A 519 -8.35 -34.39 -43.37
C GLU A 519 -7.11 -34.82 -42.55
N LEU A 520 -7.33 -35.54 -41.44
CA LEU A 520 -6.24 -36.11 -40.64
C LEU A 520 -5.41 -37.12 -41.43
N GLN A 521 -6.04 -38.03 -42.17
CA GLN A 521 -5.37 -39.00 -43.03
C GLN A 521 -4.55 -38.32 -44.11
N GLU A 522 -5.08 -37.29 -44.77
CA GLU A 522 -4.34 -36.54 -45.78
C GLU A 522 -3.09 -35.89 -45.16
N LYS A 523 -3.23 -35.21 -44.03
CA LYS A 523 -2.10 -34.58 -43.33
C LYS A 523 -1.08 -35.62 -42.85
N PHE A 524 -1.54 -36.77 -42.36
CA PHE A 524 -0.68 -37.87 -41.94
C PHE A 524 0.10 -38.47 -43.11
N SER A 525 -0.54 -38.68 -44.27
CA SER A 525 0.13 -39.23 -45.46
C SER A 525 1.25 -38.33 -46.01
N LYS A 526 1.13 -37.02 -45.79
CA LYS A 526 2.13 -36.02 -46.18
C LYS A 526 3.19 -35.77 -45.09
N ALA A 527 3.00 -36.30 -43.89
CA ALA A 527 3.92 -36.08 -42.78
C ALA A 527 5.19 -36.92 -42.96
N HIS A 528 6.34 -36.30 -42.70
CA HIS A 528 7.63 -36.98 -42.76
C HIS A 528 8.06 -37.45 -41.37
N PHE A 529 8.00 -38.77 -41.14
CA PHE A 529 8.36 -39.39 -39.86
C PHE A 529 9.87 -39.64 -39.68
N GLY A 530 10.68 -39.35 -40.72
CA GLY A 530 12.13 -39.22 -40.60
C GLY A 530 12.95 -40.51 -40.47
N LEU A 531 12.33 -41.68 -40.57
CA LEU A 531 13.01 -42.98 -40.42
C LEU A 531 12.57 -43.97 -41.52
N PRO A 532 13.50 -44.67 -42.21
CA PRO A 532 13.16 -45.79 -43.08
C PRO A 532 12.79 -46.98 -42.21
N GLY A 533 11.51 -47.37 -42.18
CA GLY A 533 10.96 -48.27 -41.16
C GLY A 533 9.46 -48.50 -41.31
N PRO A 534 8.81 -49.19 -40.35
CA PRO A 534 7.49 -49.81 -40.50
C PRO A 534 6.41 -48.86 -41.02
N THR A 535 5.40 -49.42 -41.67
CA THR A 535 4.27 -48.66 -42.22
C THR A 535 3.61 -47.86 -41.11
N TYR A 536 3.87 -46.54 -41.06
CA TYR A 536 3.18 -45.62 -40.16
C TYR A 536 1.71 -45.56 -40.55
N GLY A 537 0.83 -45.57 -39.56
CA GLY A 537 -0.59 -45.60 -39.77
C GLY A 537 -1.34 -45.36 -38.47
N PHE A 538 -2.65 -45.17 -38.59
CA PHE A 538 -3.55 -45.20 -37.46
C PHE A 538 -4.87 -45.85 -37.87
N SER A 539 -5.43 -46.61 -36.96
CA SER A 539 -6.76 -47.22 -37.07
C SER A 539 -7.75 -46.40 -36.25
N TYR A 540 -8.99 -46.29 -36.69
CA TYR A 540 -9.99 -45.47 -36.01
C TYR A 540 -11.40 -46.08 -36.10
N GLY A 541 -12.26 -45.66 -35.18
CA GLY A 541 -13.67 -46.03 -35.17
C GLY A 541 -14.50 -44.85 -34.67
N ILE A 542 -15.66 -44.63 -35.30
CA ILE A 542 -16.54 -43.49 -35.02
C ILE A 542 -17.87 -44.02 -34.48
N ALA A 543 -18.40 -43.42 -33.43
CA ALA A 543 -19.75 -43.68 -32.94
C ALA A 543 -20.44 -42.36 -32.54
N SER A 544 -21.72 -42.23 -32.87
CA SER A 544 -22.51 -41.02 -32.57
C SER A 544 -23.59 -41.30 -31.53
N SER A 545 -23.86 -40.32 -30.65
CA SER A 545 -24.97 -40.39 -29.70
C SER A 545 -26.32 -40.49 -30.41
N THR A 546 -26.47 -39.91 -31.61
CA THR A 546 -27.73 -39.99 -32.39
C THR A 546 -27.95 -41.39 -32.98
N GLU A 547 -26.88 -42.16 -33.17
CA GLU A 547 -26.97 -43.55 -33.62
C GLU A 547 -27.48 -44.48 -32.50
N PHE A 548 -27.17 -44.13 -31.25
CA PHE A 548 -27.57 -44.89 -30.07
C PHE A 548 -28.26 -43.99 -29.02
N PRO A 549 -29.50 -43.53 -29.28
CA PRO A 549 -30.19 -42.64 -28.37
C PRO A 549 -30.35 -43.23 -26.96
N GLY A 550 -30.04 -42.43 -25.94
CA GLY A 550 -30.17 -42.83 -24.53
C GLY A 550 -29.01 -43.66 -23.97
N HIS A 551 -27.97 -43.95 -24.76
CA HIS A 551 -26.72 -44.52 -24.25
C HIS A 551 -25.81 -43.44 -23.66
N SER A 552 -25.05 -43.78 -22.62
CA SER A 552 -24.02 -42.91 -22.06
C SER A 552 -22.82 -42.75 -22.99
N ALA A 553 -22.09 -41.64 -22.86
CA ALA A 553 -20.88 -41.32 -23.61
C ALA A 553 -19.82 -42.42 -23.46
N GLU A 554 -19.71 -43.06 -22.30
CA GLU A 554 -18.82 -44.21 -22.09
C GLU A 554 -19.22 -45.42 -22.96
N LYS A 555 -20.53 -45.65 -23.14
CA LYS A 555 -21.03 -46.70 -24.02
C LYS A 555 -20.78 -46.36 -25.49
N ILE A 556 -20.95 -45.10 -25.88
CA ILE A 556 -20.61 -44.61 -27.23
C ILE A 556 -19.11 -44.77 -27.50
N TYR A 557 -18.24 -44.41 -26.55
CA TYR A 557 -16.80 -44.63 -26.63
C TYR A 557 -16.46 -46.11 -26.82
N THR A 558 -17.11 -47.00 -26.07
CA THR A 558 -16.92 -48.46 -26.21
C THR A 558 -17.28 -48.95 -27.62
N ILE A 559 -18.33 -48.40 -28.24
CA ILE A 559 -18.72 -48.77 -29.62
C ILE A 559 -17.70 -48.23 -30.63
N ALA A 560 -17.23 -47.00 -30.46
CA ALA A 560 -16.17 -46.43 -31.28
C ALA A 560 -14.88 -47.27 -31.19
N ASP A 561 -14.54 -47.74 -29.99
CA ASP A 561 -13.39 -48.59 -29.74
C ASP A 561 -13.48 -49.96 -30.43
N ILE A 562 -14.66 -50.60 -30.36
CA ILE A 562 -14.92 -51.85 -31.10
C ILE A 562 -14.73 -51.65 -32.61
N ARG A 563 -15.27 -50.55 -33.16
CA ARG A 563 -15.12 -50.23 -34.60
C ARG A 563 -13.66 -49.98 -34.98
N MET A 564 -12.91 -49.31 -34.11
CA MET A 564 -11.46 -49.10 -34.29
C MET A 564 -10.73 -50.44 -34.34
N TYR A 565 -11.04 -51.34 -33.41
CA TYR A 565 -10.41 -52.67 -33.36
C TYR A 565 -10.75 -53.52 -34.59
N GLU A 566 -11.98 -53.48 -35.08
CA GLU A 566 -12.38 -54.17 -36.33
C GLU A 566 -11.62 -53.64 -37.55
N MET A 567 -11.42 -52.33 -37.64
CA MET A 567 -10.62 -51.71 -38.69
C MET A 567 -9.14 -52.14 -38.60
N LYS A 568 -8.57 -52.12 -37.38
CA LYS A 568 -7.19 -52.54 -37.12
C LYS A 568 -6.98 -54.00 -37.53
N ARG A 569 -7.93 -54.89 -37.18
CA ARG A 569 -7.85 -56.33 -37.53
C ARG A 569 -7.88 -56.55 -39.05
N LYS A 570 -8.80 -55.90 -39.77
CA LYS A 570 -8.87 -56.02 -41.25
C LYS A 570 -7.59 -55.57 -41.92
N ARG A 571 -6.99 -54.47 -41.45
CA ARG A 571 -5.70 -53.98 -41.97
C ARG A 571 -4.55 -54.96 -41.74
N HIS A 572 -4.52 -55.64 -40.57
CA HIS A 572 -3.55 -56.69 -40.32
C HIS A 572 -3.75 -57.90 -41.24
N GLU A 573 -4.99 -58.34 -41.45
CA GLU A 573 -5.34 -59.43 -42.38
C GLU A 573 -4.96 -59.08 -43.84
N ASP A 574 -5.21 -57.85 -44.30
CA ASP A 574 -4.89 -57.39 -45.66
C ASP A 574 -3.39 -57.15 -45.89
N SER A 575 -2.61 -56.93 -44.82
CA SER A 575 -1.16 -56.67 -44.89
C SER A 575 -0.30 -57.94 -44.94
N GLY A 576 -0.90 -59.13 -44.85
CA GLY A 576 -0.21 -60.41 -45.03
C GLY A 576 0.84 -60.74 -43.96
N VAL A 577 0.61 -60.33 -42.70
CA VAL A 577 1.44 -60.68 -41.53
C VAL A 577 0.66 -61.59 -40.58
#